data_AF-D1AWV2-F1
#
_entry.id   AF-D1AWV2-F1
#
_cell.length_a   1.000
_cell.length_b   1.000
_cell.length_c   1.000
_cell.angle_alpha   90.00
_cell.angle_beta   90.00
_cell.angle_gamma   90.00
#
_symmetry.space_group_name_H-M   'P 1'
#
loop_
_entity.id
_entity.type
_entity.pdbx_description
1 polymer ?
#
loop_
_entity_poly.entity_id
_entity_poly.type
_entity_poly.pdbx_seq_one_letter_code
_entity_poly.pdbx_strand_id
1 'polypeptide(L)'
;MMKGYLSIVLHAHLPYVRHPEYEEFLEEDWLFEAITETYIPLLNMFENLTRDRVPFNITMTISGTLANMLNDEMLQNRYLKHMDKLVDFCTLELERLSPYPDMYAIALHNYDTYFNARKYFLDNDKNLIKRFKYFQDLGNLEIIPVTATHGMLPMMKDFPNAIRAQVRMAKLDYMHNFGREPQGIWLAECAYYKGQDIYLKDEGIRYFLVDAHGIKNSDPRPVYGVYSPVFTENGVAAFARDLESSEQVWSSEVGYPGDGAYREFHKDAGYELDYEYIKPFLHSDGVRRNIGIKYHAITDKKGTFKKAYNPEEARNTAISHAYNFVYNRSKQIDYLSSKMKYRKPIILSPYDAELYGHWWYEGPIFLEYIFRAMQESNFTSITPSKYLDIYKLNQVVDLSMSSWGANGYYDVWVDGSNDYIYRHLHKAASKMIELAKIEPANELEYRALNQAARELFLAQTSCWPFIMFTKTMVGYAEKKISDHTYRLFKIYEDIKHGSIDEEWLNEIEGRDNIFKNVDYRVYR
;
A
#
# COMPACT_ATOMS: atom_id res chain seq x y z
N MET A 1 1.65 -25.92 -23.24
CA MET A 1 0.24 -25.50 -23.35
C MET A 1 -0.13 -24.77 -22.06
N MET A 2 -0.77 -23.61 -22.14
CA MET A 2 -1.15 -22.79 -20.97
C MET A 2 -2.26 -23.46 -20.15
N LYS A 3 -2.03 -23.70 -18.86
CA LYS A 3 -2.89 -24.47 -17.94
C LYS A 3 -3.50 -23.67 -16.80
N GLY A 4 -3.00 -22.47 -16.50
CA GLY A 4 -3.44 -21.65 -15.37
C GLY A 4 -3.02 -20.20 -15.50
N TYR A 5 -3.32 -19.43 -14.46
CA TYR A 5 -2.93 -18.04 -14.34
C TYR A 5 -2.34 -17.73 -12.95
N LEU A 6 -1.42 -16.77 -12.92
CA LEU A 6 -0.95 -16.12 -11.71
C LEU A 6 -1.44 -14.66 -11.70
N SER A 7 -1.99 -14.20 -10.59
CA SER A 7 -2.40 -12.82 -10.38
C SER A 7 -1.65 -12.27 -9.18
N ILE A 8 -0.57 -11.54 -9.44
CA ILE A 8 0.16 -10.79 -8.42
C ILE A 8 -0.61 -9.49 -8.13
N VAL A 9 -0.85 -9.23 -6.86
CA VAL A 9 -1.52 -8.01 -6.38
C VAL A 9 -0.62 -7.31 -5.37
N LEU A 10 -0.18 -6.10 -5.67
CA LEU A 10 0.67 -5.31 -4.76
C LEU A 10 -0.17 -4.26 -4.05
N HIS A 11 -0.25 -4.30 -2.73
CA HIS A 11 -0.98 -3.34 -1.92
C HIS A 11 -0.05 -2.17 -1.55
N ALA A 12 -0.08 -1.07 -2.30
CA ALA A 12 0.62 0.16 -1.90
C ALA A 12 -0.30 1.08 -1.11
N HIS A 13 0.09 1.35 0.12
CA HIS A 13 -0.64 2.19 1.05
C HIS A 13 0.29 2.81 2.08
N LEU A 14 0.12 4.10 2.33
CA LEU A 14 0.65 4.79 3.50
C LEU A 14 -0.47 5.62 4.13
N PRO A 15 -0.51 5.77 5.47
CA PRO A 15 -1.41 6.72 6.12
C PRO A 15 -1.10 8.14 5.61
N TYR A 16 -2.07 9.05 5.72
CA TYR A 16 -1.85 10.42 5.29
C TYR A 16 -0.91 11.15 6.25
N VAL A 17 0.35 11.30 5.85
CA VAL A 17 1.39 11.98 6.60
C VAL A 17 1.84 13.20 5.83
N ARG A 18 1.37 14.36 6.29
CA ARG A 18 1.72 15.66 5.71
C ARG A 18 1.71 16.70 6.82
N HIS A 19 2.87 17.29 7.07
CA HIS A 19 3.06 18.19 8.20
C HIS A 19 3.72 19.51 7.74
N PRO A 20 2.92 20.44 7.20
CA PRO A 20 3.43 21.75 6.76
C PRO A 20 3.91 22.61 7.92
N GLU A 21 3.49 22.34 9.17
CA GLU A 21 3.91 23.07 10.37
C GLU A 21 5.38 22.84 10.78
N TYR A 22 6.05 21.82 10.22
CA TYR A 22 7.46 21.52 10.47
C TYR A 22 8.25 21.60 9.16
N GLU A 23 9.54 21.94 9.20
CA GLU A 23 10.39 21.94 7.99
C GLU A 23 10.78 20.50 7.56
N GLU A 24 11.10 19.66 8.54
CA GLU A 24 11.34 18.22 8.42
C GLU A 24 10.43 17.49 9.42
N PHE A 25 9.92 16.31 9.05
CA PHE A 25 9.07 15.50 9.92
C PHE A 25 9.36 14.02 9.71
N LEU A 26 9.56 13.28 10.81
CA LEU A 26 10.06 11.90 10.78
C LEU A 26 9.15 10.97 9.96
N GLU A 27 7.84 11.05 10.16
CA GLU A 27 6.90 10.15 9.51
C GLU A 27 6.77 10.44 8.00
N GLU A 28 7.24 11.59 7.50
CA GLU A 28 7.31 11.86 6.05
C GLU A 28 8.42 11.03 5.38
N ASP A 29 9.44 10.59 6.12
CA ASP A 29 10.50 9.73 5.59
C ASP A 29 9.95 8.41 5.07
N TRP A 30 8.85 7.88 5.65
CA TRP A 30 8.19 6.66 5.17
C TRP A 30 7.77 6.78 3.70
N LEU A 31 7.29 7.96 3.28
CA LEU A 31 6.94 8.22 1.90
C LEU A 31 8.18 8.28 1.02
N PHE A 32 9.25 8.93 1.48
CA PHE A 32 10.48 9.11 0.70
C PHE A 32 11.22 7.78 0.48
N GLU A 33 11.27 6.95 1.51
CA GLU A 33 11.79 5.58 1.45
C GLU A 33 10.95 4.73 0.49
N ALA A 34 9.62 4.77 0.60
CA ALA A 34 8.75 4.01 -0.29
C ALA A 34 8.87 4.45 -1.77
N ILE A 35 8.99 5.75 -2.04
CA ILE A 35 9.23 6.26 -3.40
C ILE A 35 10.53 5.68 -3.96
N THR A 36 11.62 5.81 -3.20
CA THR A 36 12.98 5.48 -3.66
C THR A 36 13.20 3.99 -3.77
N GLU A 37 12.76 3.23 -2.77
CA GLU A 37 13.07 1.81 -2.65
C GLU A 37 12.00 0.91 -3.25
N THR A 38 10.75 1.39 -3.42
CA THR A 38 9.65 0.56 -3.93
C THR A 38 9.05 1.12 -5.22
N TYR A 39 8.47 2.32 -5.21
CA TYR A 39 7.62 2.78 -6.32
C TYR A 39 8.41 3.06 -7.60
N ILE A 40 9.57 3.74 -7.51
CA ILE A 40 10.45 3.95 -8.65
C ILE A 40 11.01 2.62 -9.17
N PRO A 41 11.56 1.72 -8.32
CA PRO A 41 11.99 0.39 -8.76
C PRO A 41 10.92 -0.45 -9.46
N LEU A 42 9.66 -0.41 -9.00
CA LEU A 42 8.55 -1.09 -9.67
C LEU A 42 8.24 -0.49 -11.05
N LEU A 43 8.31 0.84 -11.18
CA LEU A 43 8.16 1.49 -12.49
C LEU A 43 9.32 1.13 -13.43
N ASN A 44 10.56 1.13 -12.94
CA ASN A 44 11.73 0.68 -13.69
C ASN A 44 11.58 -0.77 -14.16
N MET A 45 11.05 -1.66 -13.31
CA MET A 45 10.70 -3.03 -13.69
C MET A 45 9.69 -3.07 -14.84
N PHE A 46 8.60 -2.30 -14.75
CA PHE A 46 7.61 -2.24 -15.84
C PHE A 46 8.22 -1.74 -17.16
N GLU A 47 9.12 -0.76 -17.08
CA GLU A 47 9.87 -0.24 -18.23
C GLU A 47 10.79 -1.28 -18.84
N ASN A 48 11.55 -2.00 -18.01
CA ASN A 48 12.43 -3.08 -18.45
C ASN A 48 11.64 -4.19 -19.16
N LEU A 49 10.55 -4.67 -18.56
CA LEU A 49 9.70 -5.71 -19.15
C LEU A 49 9.09 -5.23 -20.48
N THR A 50 8.64 -3.98 -20.54
CA THR A 50 8.06 -3.40 -21.77
C THR A 50 9.11 -3.24 -22.86
N ARG A 51 10.28 -2.70 -22.54
CA ARG A 51 11.43 -2.54 -23.47
C ARG A 51 11.83 -3.88 -24.07
N ASP A 52 11.92 -4.91 -23.23
CA ASP A 52 12.36 -6.25 -23.62
C ASP A 52 11.21 -7.10 -24.18
N ARG A 53 10.00 -6.52 -24.31
CA ARG A 53 8.79 -7.15 -24.86
C ARG A 53 8.37 -8.41 -24.10
N VAL A 54 8.59 -8.45 -22.79
CA VAL A 54 8.13 -9.53 -21.91
C VAL A 54 6.68 -9.25 -21.52
N PRO A 55 5.71 -10.12 -21.89
CA PRO A 55 4.33 -9.95 -21.48
C PRO A 55 4.17 -10.05 -19.96
N PHE A 56 3.55 -9.03 -19.35
CA PHE A 56 3.20 -9.04 -17.94
C PHE A 56 1.83 -8.43 -17.70
N ASN A 57 1.14 -8.97 -16.71
CA ASN A 57 -0.06 -8.41 -16.11
C ASN A 57 0.12 -8.40 -14.60
N ILE A 58 -0.13 -7.26 -13.97
CA ILE A 58 -0.03 -7.11 -12.52
C ILE A 58 -1.14 -6.19 -12.03
N THR A 59 -1.62 -6.44 -10.82
CA THR A 59 -2.57 -5.54 -10.16
C THR A 59 -1.86 -4.82 -9.04
N MET A 60 -2.16 -3.54 -8.85
CA MET A 60 -1.61 -2.75 -7.75
C MET A 60 -2.72 -1.93 -7.12
N THR A 61 -2.75 -1.83 -5.80
CA THR A 61 -3.54 -0.80 -5.14
C THR A 61 -2.74 0.48 -5.11
N ILE A 62 -3.41 1.62 -5.30
CA ILE A 62 -2.85 2.91 -4.88
C ILE A 62 -3.94 3.56 -4.03
N SER A 63 -3.72 3.65 -2.71
CA SER A 63 -4.70 4.27 -1.81
C SER A 63 -4.87 5.76 -2.10
N GLY A 64 -6.03 6.32 -1.78
CA GLY A 64 -6.28 7.76 -1.97
C GLY A 64 -5.30 8.61 -1.17
N THR A 65 -4.96 8.19 0.05
CA THR A 65 -3.92 8.83 0.88
C THR A 65 -2.57 8.89 0.17
N LEU A 66 -2.12 7.77 -0.41
CA LEU A 66 -0.84 7.69 -1.12
C LEU A 66 -0.86 8.53 -2.40
N ALA A 67 -1.92 8.42 -3.21
CA ALA A 67 -2.05 9.22 -4.43
C ALA A 67 -2.03 10.73 -4.16
N ASN A 68 -2.74 11.18 -3.11
CA ASN A 68 -2.76 12.58 -2.72
C ASN A 68 -1.39 13.05 -2.21
N MET A 69 -0.66 12.24 -1.45
CA MET A 69 0.71 12.59 -1.00
C MET A 69 1.71 12.63 -2.16
N LEU A 70 1.65 11.67 -3.10
CA LEU A 70 2.52 11.64 -4.28
C LEU A 70 2.28 12.84 -5.23
N ASN A 71 1.08 13.42 -5.20
CA ASN A 71 0.70 14.60 -5.98
C ASN A 71 0.83 15.91 -5.20
N ASP A 72 1.25 15.91 -3.94
CA ASP A 72 1.39 17.11 -3.13
C ASP A 72 2.74 17.81 -3.38
N GLU A 73 2.69 19.04 -3.88
CA GLU A 73 3.89 19.80 -4.29
C GLU A 73 4.88 20.01 -3.14
N MET A 74 4.40 20.19 -1.91
CA MET A 74 5.29 20.34 -0.75
C MET A 74 6.07 19.06 -0.50
N LEU A 75 5.39 17.92 -0.46
CA LEU A 75 6.03 16.60 -0.27
C LEU A 75 6.97 16.25 -1.43
N GLN A 76 6.60 16.55 -2.68
CA GLN A 76 7.48 16.36 -3.85
C GLN A 76 8.78 17.17 -3.74
N ASN A 77 8.70 18.41 -3.25
CA ASN A 77 9.87 19.26 -3.08
C ASN A 77 10.71 18.82 -1.87
N ARG A 78 10.11 18.34 -0.78
CA ARG A 78 10.82 17.74 0.36
C ARG A 78 11.54 16.46 -0.03
N TYR A 79 10.90 15.60 -0.82
CA TYR A 79 11.52 14.40 -1.36
C TYR A 79 12.79 14.74 -2.16
N LEU A 80 12.75 15.78 -3.01
CA LEU A 80 13.93 16.20 -3.77
C LEU A 80 15.06 16.70 -2.87
N LYS A 81 14.76 17.51 -1.84
CA LYS A 81 15.76 17.94 -0.86
C LYS A 81 16.37 16.75 -0.12
N HIS A 82 15.54 15.78 0.28
CA HIS A 82 15.98 14.56 0.91
C HIS A 82 16.90 13.75 -0.02
N MET A 83 16.58 13.67 -1.32
CA MET A 83 17.43 13.01 -2.31
C MET A 83 18.74 13.73 -2.58
N ASP A 84 18.75 15.06 -2.66
CA ASP A 84 20.00 15.85 -2.75
C ASP A 84 20.93 15.50 -1.57
N LYS A 85 20.38 15.51 -0.35
CA LYS A 85 21.10 15.19 0.89
C LYS A 85 21.70 13.78 0.88
N LEU A 86 20.96 12.76 0.40
CA LEU A 86 21.48 11.39 0.33
C LEU A 86 22.48 11.19 -0.81
N VAL A 87 22.31 11.85 -1.96
CA VAL A 87 23.29 11.82 -3.06
C VAL A 87 24.62 12.46 -2.63
N ASP A 88 24.56 13.57 -1.90
CA ASP A 88 25.74 14.22 -1.33
C ASP A 88 26.46 13.29 -0.35
N PHE A 89 25.72 12.64 0.56
CA PHE A 89 26.30 11.64 1.46
C PHE A 89 26.95 10.48 0.71
N CYS A 90 26.27 9.89 -0.28
CA CYS A 90 26.83 8.81 -1.08
C CYS A 90 28.10 9.24 -1.82
N THR A 91 28.20 10.50 -2.25
CA THR A 91 29.42 11.05 -2.87
C THR A 91 30.58 11.05 -1.88
N LEU A 92 30.34 11.47 -0.62
CA LEU A 92 31.36 11.40 0.43
C LEU A 92 31.74 9.97 0.78
N GLU A 93 30.79 9.03 0.75
CA GLU A 93 31.06 7.61 0.99
C GLU A 93 31.92 6.99 -0.12
N LEU A 94 31.72 7.37 -1.38
CA LEU A 94 32.58 6.97 -2.50
C LEU A 94 34.03 7.39 -2.26
N GLU A 95 34.26 8.62 -1.79
CA GLU A 95 35.61 9.10 -1.45
C GLU A 95 36.18 8.33 -0.25
N ARG A 96 35.42 8.25 0.85
CA ARG A 96 35.83 7.60 2.11
C ARG A 96 36.16 6.12 1.90
N LEU A 97 35.42 5.42 1.06
CA LEU A 97 35.54 3.99 0.82
C LEU A 97 36.41 3.63 -0.39
N SER A 98 36.92 4.61 -1.14
CA SER A 98 37.81 4.40 -2.29
C SER A 98 39.05 3.52 -2.02
N PRO A 99 39.64 3.48 -0.80
CA PRO A 99 40.76 2.55 -0.53
C PRO A 99 40.34 1.09 -0.34
N TYR A 100 39.04 0.79 -0.23
CA TYR A 100 38.49 -0.53 0.10
C TYR A 100 37.61 -1.05 -1.05
N PRO A 101 38.15 -1.82 -2.01
CA PRO A 101 37.44 -2.19 -3.24
C PRO A 101 36.06 -2.81 -3.02
N ASP A 102 35.93 -3.74 -2.06
CA ASP A 102 34.67 -4.43 -1.78
C ASP A 102 33.61 -3.45 -1.24
N MET A 103 34.00 -2.53 -0.35
CA MET A 103 33.08 -1.52 0.20
C MET A 103 32.77 -0.41 -0.80
N TYR A 104 33.74 -0.07 -1.66
CA TYR A 104 33.56 0.91 -2.73
C TYR A 104 32.48 0.46 -3.72
N ALA A 105 32.43 -0.83 -4.08
CA ALA A 105 31.37 -1.36 -4.94
C ALA A 105 29.97 -1.17 -4.33
N ILE A 106 29.84 -1.31 -3.01
CA ILE A 106 28.58 -1.09 -2.28
C ILE A 106 28.25 0.41 -2.22
N ALA A 107 29.24 1.25 -1.96
CA ALA A 107 29.08 2.70 -1.98
C ALA A 107 28.60 3.20 -3.34
N LEU A 108 29.16 2.67 -4.43
CA LEU A 108 28.74 2.95 -5.80
C LEU A 108 27.31 2.47 -6.07
N HIS A 109 26.96 1.28 -5.61
CA HIS A 109 25.59 0.77 -5.72
C HIS A 109 24.57 1.65 -4.98
N ASN A 110 24.91 2.13 -3.78
CA ASN A 110 24.08 3.07 -3.02
C ASN A 110 23.99 4.41 -3.78
N TYR A 111 25.11 4.98 -4.23
CA TYR A 111 25.14 6.22 -5.02
C TYR A 111 24.23 6.12 -6.25
N ASP A 112 24.37 5.06 -7.04
CA ASP A 112 23.56 4.83 -8.23
C ASP A 112 22.06 4.72 -7.89
N THR A 113 21.72 4.10 -6.76
CA THR A 113 20.32 3.97 -6.32
C THR A 113 19.68 5.35 -6.10
N TYR A 114 20.29 6.19 -5.27
CA TYR A 114 19.72 7.51 -4.94
C TYR A 114 19.83 8.50 -6.10
N PHE A 115 20.95 8.49 -6.83
CA PHE A 115 21.14 9.34 -7.99
C PHE A 115 20.11 9.03 -9.08
N ASN A 116 19.90 7.75 -9.38
CA ASN A 116 18.93 7.34 -10.40
C ASN A 116 17.49 7.55 -9.94
N ALA A 117 17.16 7.34 -8.66
CA ALA A 117 15.82 7.64 -8.14
C ALA A 117 15.48 9.14 -8.27
N ARG A 118 16.41 10.01 -7.85
CA ARG A 118 16.29 11.46 -8.02
C ARG A 118 16.13 11.86 -9.48
N LYS A 119 16.99 11.33 -10.35
CA LYS A 119 16.94 11.58 -11.79
C LYS A 119 15.61 11.14 -12.38
N TYR A 120 15.17 9.92 -12.07
CA TYR A 120 13.91 9.36 -12.54
C TYR A 120 12.72 10.23 -12.13
N PHE A 121 12.70 10.71 -10.88
CA PHE A 121 11.66 11.57 -10.38
C PHE A 121 11.58 12.90 -11.15
N LEU A 122 12.74 13.52 -11.44
CA LEU A 122 12.82 14.75 -12.24
C LEU A 122 12.45 14.53 -13.71
N ASP A 123 12.95 13.45 -14.33
CA ASP A 123 12.65 13.09 -15.73
C ASP A 123 11.15 12.83 -15.96
N ASN A 124 10.41 12.52 -14.89
CA ASN A 124 8.96 12.30 -14.90
C ASN A 124 8.16 13.48 -14.31
N ASP A 125 8.72 14.70 -14.35
CA ASP A 125 8.07 15.93 -13.88
C ASP A 125 7.54 15.83 -12.43
N LYS A 126 8.23 15.08 -11.56
CA LYS A 126 7.82 14.80 -10.17
C LYS A 126 6.48 14.07 -10.03
N ASN A 127 5.92 13.52 -11.11
CA ASN A 127 4.58 12.93 -11.12
C ASN A 127 4.59 11.42 -11.40
N LEU A 128 4.75 10.64 -10.33
CA LEU A 128 4.74 9.18 -10.42
C LEU A 128 3.35 8.61 -10.72
N ILE A 129 2.27 9.27 -10.29
CA ILE A 129 0.89 8.85 -10.58
C ILE A 129 0.63 8.81 -12.09
N LYS A 130 1.09 9.82 -12.82
CA LYS A 130 1.04 9.86 -14.30
C LYS A 130 1.78 8.68 -14.91
N ARG A 131 2.90 8.24 -14.32
CA ARG A 131 3.66 7.09 -14.81
C ARG A 131 2.97 5.75 -14.54
N PHE A 132 2.40 5.55 -13.35
CA PHE A 132 1.56 4.36 -13.10
C PHE A 132 0.35 4.35 -14.04
N LYS A 133 -0.31 5.50 -14.23
CA LYS A 133 -1.42 5.65 -15.19
C LYS A 133 -1.02 5.23 -16.60
N TYR A 134 0.18 5.58 -17.07
CA TYR A 134 0.68 5.15 -18.38
C TYR A 134 0.67 3.62 -18.54
N PHE A 135 1.16 2.87 -17.55
CA PHE A 135 1.14 1.40 -17.61
C PHE A 135 -0.26 0.81 -17.48
N GLN A 136 -1.16 1.52 -16.79
CA GLN A 136 -2.58 1.17 -16.78
C GLN A 136 -3.24 1.42 -18.14
N ASP A 137 -2.87 2.49 -18.85
CA ASP A 137 -3.37 2.81 -20.18
C ASP A 137 -2.86 1.79 -21.23
N LEU A 138 -1.62 1.28 -21.08
CA LEU A 138 -1.09 0.16 -21.88
C LEU A 138 -1.80 -1.17 -21.60
N GLY A 139 -2.48 -1.28 -20.45
CA GLY A 139 -3.21 -2.46 -20.04
C GLY A 139 -2.37 -3.55 -19.37
N ASN A 140 -1.09 -3.31 -19.08
CA ASN A 140 -0.25 -4.24 -18.32
C ASN A 140 -0.49 -4.15 -16.80
N LEU A 141 -0.84 -2.96 -16.32
CA LEU A 141 -1.14 -2.69 -14.92
C LEU A 141 -2.65 -2.50 -14.74
N GLU A 142 -3.24 -3.15 -13.74
CA GLU A 142 -4.57 -2.79 -13.23
C GLU A 142 -4.39 -2.07 -11.89
N ILE A 143 -4.78 -0.79 -11.80
CA ILE A 143 -4.78 -0.05 -10.54
C ILE A 143 -6.17 -0.12 -9.95
N ILE A 144 -6.27 -0.50 -8.68
CA ILE A 144 -7.51 -0.46 -7.90
C ILE A 144 -7.37 0.49 -6.70
N PRO A 145 -8.44 1.22 -6.31
CA PRO A 145 -8.42 2.00 -5.09
C PRO A 145 -8.49 1.10 -3.85
N VAL A 146 -8.24 1.73 -2.72
CA VAL A 146 -8.60 1.23 -1.39
C VAL A 146 -9.78 2.06 -0.87
N THR A 147 -10.52 1.61 0.15
CA THR A 147 -11.43 2.52 0.90
C THR A 147 -10.71 3.84 1.20
N ALA A 148 -11.42 4.98 1.14
CA ALA A 148 -10.84 6.30 0.93
C ALA A 148 -9.54 6.57 1.71
N THR A 149 -9.56 6.34 3.02
CA THR A 149 -8.40 6.49 3.91
C THR A 149 -7.90 5.19 4.50
N HIS A 150 -8.11 4.07 3.81
CA HIS A 150 -7.92 2.73 4.36
C HIS A 150 -8.82 2.50 5.59
N GLY A 151 -10.05 3.02 5.52
CA GLY A 151 -11.06 2.85 6.56
C GLY A 151 -11.59 1.42 6.60
N MET A 152 -11.55 0.81 7.79
CA MET A 152 -11.98 -0.58 8.00
C MET A 152 -13.51 -0.67 8.13
N LEU A 153 -14.19 -1.05 7.05
CA LEU A 153 -15.67 -1.06 6.98
C LEU A 153 -16.37 -1.85 8.10
N PRO A 154 -15.88 -3.02 8.55
CA PRO A 154 -16.49 -3.74 9.67
C PRO A 154 -16.62 -2.91 10.96
N MET A 155 -15.69 -1.97 11.20
CA MET A 155 -15.72 -1.09 12.38
C MET A 155 -16.76 0.03 12.28
N MET A 156 -17.36 0.21 11.11
CA MET A 156 -18.38 1.21 10.80
C MET A 156 -19.73 0.58 10.46
N LYS A 157 -19.92 -0.73 10.70
CA LYS A 157 -21.12 -1.49 10.27
C LYS A 157 -22.46 -0.86 10.66
N ASP A 158 -22.50 -0.18 11.81
CA ASP A 158 -23.70 0.47 12.36
C ASP A 158 -23.94 1.88 11.78
N PHE A 159 -23.03 2.35 10.92
CA PHE A 159 -23.04 3.67 10.27
C PHE A 159 -22.95 3.50 8.73
N PRO A 160 -24.02 3.02 8.06
CA PRO A 160 -24.01 2.71 6.62
C PRO A 160 -23.60 3.92 5.75
N ASN A 161 -23.97 5.13 6.16
CA ASN A 161 -23.56 6.39 5.51
C ASN A 161 -22.04 6.60 5.52
N ALA A 162 -21.35 6.25 6.61
CA ALA A 162 -19.90 6.34 6.68
C ALA A 162 -19.21 5.29 5.80
N ILE A 163 -19.77 4.07 5.74
CA ILE A 163 -19.29 3.03 4.82
C ILE A 163 -19.44 3.46 3.37
N ARG A 164 -20.63 3.96 2.98
CA ARG A 164 -20.86 4.50 1.63
C ARG A 164 -19.88 5.62 1.31
N ALA A 165 -19.66 6.55 2.24
CA ALA A 165 -18.71 7.64 2.07
C ALA A 165 -17.29 7.11 1.78
N GLN A 166 -16.81 6.10 2.51
CA GLN A 166 -15.49 5.49 2.29
C GLN A 166 -15.35 4.84 0.91
N VAL A 167 -16.36 4.12 0.42
CA VAL A 167 -16.33 3.46 -0.90
C VAL A 167 -16.52 4.48 -2.03
N ARG A 168 -17.46 5.41 -1.89
CA ARG A 168 -17.74 6.43 -2.90
C ARG A 168 -16.58 7.40 -3.06
N MET A 169 -16.00 7.87 -1.96
CA MET A 169 -14.86 8.78 -2.01
C MET A 169 -13.62 8.09 -2.61
N ALA A 170 -13.40 6.80 -2.32
CA ALA A 170 -12.38 6.01 -2.99
C ALA A 170 -12.54 5.99 -4.51
N LYS A 171 -13.77 5.77 -5.02
CA LYS A 171 -14.06 5.83 -6.45
C LYS A 171 -13.83 7.22 -7.04
N LEU A 172 -14.32 8.27 -6.38
CA LEU A 172 -14.20 9.65 -6.87
C LEU A 172 -12.74 10.10 -6.93
N ASP A 173 -11.94 9.81 -5.88
CA ASP A 173 -10.52 10.12 -5.86
C ASP A 173 -9.74 9.32 -6.92
N TYR A 174 -10.06 8.03 -7.09
CA TYR A 174 -9.49 7.21 -8.16
C TYR A 174 -9.77 7.80 -9.55
N MET A 175 -11.02 8.18 -9.81
CA MET A 175 -11.41 8.78 -11.09
C MET A 175 -10.68 10.10 -11.35
N HIS A 176 -10.47 10.91 -10.31
CA HIS A 176 -9.69 12.14 -10.40
C HIS A 176 -8.23 11.87 -10.81
N ASN A 177 -7.59 10.88 -10.19
CA ASN A 177 -6.18 10.57 -10.42
C ASN A 177 -5.92 9.77 -11.72
N PHE A 178 -6.84 8.89 -12.12
CA PHE A 178 -6.61 7.93 -13.21
C PHE A 178 -7.55 8.08 -14.41
N GLY A 179 -8.57 8.94 -14.32
CA GLY A 179 -9.45 9.30 -15.45
C GLY A 179 -10.37 8.20 -15.95
N ARG A 180 -10.65 7.18 -15.13
CA ARG A 180 -11.56 6.06 -15.47
C ARG A 180 -12.22 5.50 -14.21
N GLU A 181 -13.29 4.72 -14.36
CA GLU A 181 -13.89 4.01 -13.22
C GLU A 181 -13.04 2.80 -12.79
N PRO A 182 -12.89 2.57 -11.48
CA PRO A 182 -12.17 1.40 -10.97
C PRO A 182 -12.97 0.11 -11.20
N GLN A 183 -12.30 -0.96 -11.59
CA GLN A 183 -12.95 -2.26 -11.80
C GLN A 183 -13.04 -3.10 -10.52
N GLY A 184 -12.07 -2.97 -9.63
CA GLY A 184 -12.04 -3.63 -8.32
C GLY A 184 -11.75 -2.65 -7.20
N ILE A 185 -11.76 -3.14 -5.97
CA ILE A 185 -11.32 -2.40 -4.78
C ILE A 185 -10.56 -3.33 -3.85
N TRP A 186 -9.55 -2.78 -3.19
CA TRP A 186 -8.97 -3.40 -2.00
C TRP A 186 -9.73 -2.90 -0.78
N LEU A 187 -10.37 -3.81 -0.05
CA LEU A 187 -10.94 -3.47 1.24
C LEU A 187 -9.80 -3.35 2.24
N ALA A 188 -9.81 -2.30 3.07
CA ALA A 188 -8.82 -2.16 4.14
C ALA A 188 -8.68 -3.49 4.89
N GLU A 189 -7.46 -4.03 4.86
CA GLU A 189 -7.09 -5.29 5.52
C GLU A 189 -7.78 -6.56 4.99
N CYS A 190 -8.29 -6.52 3.76
CA CYS A 190 -9.19 -7.55 3.22
C CYS A 190 -10.37 -7.84 4.18
N ALA A 191 -10.76 -6.86 4.99
CA ALA A 191 -11.71 -7.05 6.07
C ALA A 191 -13.14 -7.10 5.50
N TYR A 192 -13.81 -8.22 5.75
CA TYR A 192 -15.13 -8.51 5.22
C TYR A 192 -16.09 -8.99 6.29
N TYR A 193 -17.28 -8.38 6.32
CA TYR A 193 -18.47 -8.91 6.98
C TYR A 193 -19.63 -9.07 5.99
N LYS A 194 -20.53 -10.01 6.27
CA LYS A 194 -21.68 -10.33 5.42
C LYS A 194 -22.50 -9.09 5.08
N GLY A 195 -22.76 -8.90 3.79
CA GLY A 195 -23.63 -7.84 3.26
C GLY A 195 -22.93 -6.52 2.94
N GLN A 196 -21.65 -6.34 3.28
CA GLN A 196 -20.92 -5.11 2.94
C GLN A 196 -20.69 -4.92 1.43
N ASP A 197 -20.79 -6.00 0.65
CA ASP A 197 -20.65 -6.00 -0.80
C ASP A 197 -21.73 -5.19 -1.53
N ILE A 198 -22.87 -4.89 -0.88
CA ILE A 198 -23.88 -3.97 -1.43
C ILE A 198 -23.29 -2.58 -1.70
N TYR A 199 -22.45 -2.08 -0.79
CA TYR A 199 -21.81 -0.76 -0.93
C TYR A 199 -20.81 -0.73 -2.09
N LEU A 200 -20.21 -1.88 -2.41
CA LEU A 200 -19.32 -2.03 -3.56
C LEU A 200 -20.13 -2.06 -4.87
N LYS A 201 -21.24 -2.81 -4.89
CA LYS A 201 -22.15 -2.89 -6.02
C LYS A 201 -22.72 -1.52 -6.38
N ASP A 202 -23.18 -0.76 -5.40
CA ASP A 202 -23.81 0.56 -5.60
C ASP A 202 -22.86 1.53 -6.31
N GLU A 203 -21.54 1.37 -6.11
CA GLU A 203 -20.50 2.18 -6.75
C GLU A 203 -19.94 1.55 -8.04
N GLY A 204 -20.49 0.42 -8.50
CA GLY A 204 -20.09 -0.25 -9.73
C GLY A 204 -18.80 -1.08 -9.64
N ILE A 205 -18.32 -1.38 -8.43
CA ILE A 205 -17.14 -2.21 -8.21
C ILE A 205 -17.45 -3.66 -8.55
N ARG A 206 -16.62 -4.29 -9.40
CA ARG A 206 -16.83 -5.65 -9.90
C ARG A 206 -16.19 -6.72 -9.03
N TYR A 207 -15.11 -6.40 -8.32
CA TYR A 207 -14.43 -7.37 -7.47
C TYR A 207 -13.69 -6.77 -6.26
N PHE A 208 -13.43 -7.61 -5.28
CA PHE A 208 -12.56 -7.32 -4.14
C PHE A 208 -11.78 -8.57 -3.72
N LEU A 209 -10.88 -8.40 -2.75
CA LEU A 209 -10.03 -9.46 -2.19
C LEU A 209 -10.43 -9.78 -0.74
N VAL A 210 -10.31 -11.05 -0.37
CA VAL A 210 -10.52 -11.58 0.98
C VAL A 210 -9.41 -12.55 1.37
N ASP A 211 -9.31 -12.87 2.65
CA ASP A 211 -8.43 -13.95 3.08
C ASP A 211 -8.94 -15.33 2.61
N ALA A 212 -8.03 -16.31 2.54
CA ALA A 212 -8.32 -17.68 2.15
C ALA A 212 -9.51 -18.29 2.90
N HIS A 213 -9.62 -18.07 4.22
CA HIS A 213 -10.71 -18.67 4.99
C HIS A 213 -12.07 -18.00 4.73
N GLY A 214 -12.11 -16.73 4.31
CA GLY A 214 -13.33 -16.03 3.92
C GLY A 214 -14.08 -16.75 2.80
N ILE A 215 -13.34 -17.28 1.80
CA ILE A 215 -13.90 -18.14 0.76
C ILE A 215 -14.02 -19.59 1.23
N LYS A 216 -12.99 -20.20 1.84
CA LYS A 216 -13.03 -21.64 2.20
C LYS A 216 -14.20 -22.01 3.12
N ASN A 217 -14.61 -21.08 4.00
CA ASN A 217 -15.69 -21.26 4.96
C ASN A 217 -17.03 -20.68 4.47
N SER A 218 -17.14 -20.28 3.20
CA SER A 218 -18.39 -19.77 2.64
C SER A 218 -19.48 -20.86 2.50
N ASP A 219 -20.73 -20.41 2.43
CA ASP A 219 -21.91 -21.27 2.25
C ASP A 219 -22.66 -20.91 0.96
N PRO A 220 -22.86 -21.83 0.01
CA PRO A 220 -22.32 -23.19 -0.03
C PRO A 220 -20.80 -23.21 -0.22
N ARG A 221 -20.17 -24.31 0.21
CA ARG A 221 -18.73 -24.51 0.06
C ARG A 221 -18.27 -24.31 -1.40
N PRO A 222 -17.17 -23.58 -1.66
CA PRO A 222 -16.72 -23.26 -3.01
C PRO A 222 -16.14 -24.49 -3.70
N VAL A 223 -16.62 -24.79 -4.92
CA VAL A 223 -16.27 -25.99 -5.69
C VAL A 223 -14.77 -26.09 -5.97
N TYR A 224 -14.12 -24.95 -6.24
CA TYR A 224 -12.68 -24.88 -6.56
C TYR A 224 -11.84 -24.23 -5.47
N GLY A 225 -12.37 -24.13 -4.24
CA GLY A 225 -11.68 -23.47 -3.13
C GLY A 225 -11.33 -22.02 -3.48
N VAL A 226 -10.07 -21.64 -3.21
CA VAL A 226 -9.55 -20.28 -3.46
C VAL A 226 -9.03 -20.06 -4.89
N TYR A 227 -9.01 -21.11 -5.72
CA TYR A 227 -8.35 -21.10 -7.04
C TYR A 227 -9.26 -20.63 -8.19
N SER A 228 -10.42 -20.07 -7.84
CA SER A 228 -11.28 -19.32 -8.74
C SER A 228 -12.15 -18.36 -7.93
N PRO A 229 -12.54 -17.20 -8.49
CA PRO A 229 -13.42 -16.28 -7.79
C PRO A 229 -14.82 -16.88 -7.58
N VAL A 230 -15.49 -16.36 -6.56
CA VAL A 230 -16.91 -16.56 -6.28
C VAL A 230 -17.64 -15.24 -6.45
N PHE A 231 -18.95 -15.27 -6.66
CA PHE A 231 -19.79 -14.09 -6.54
C PHE A 231 -20.45 -14.07 -5.16
N THR A 232 -20.58 -12.89 -4.57
CA THR A 232 -21.51 -12.66 -3.47
C THR A 232 -22.95 -12.70 -3.98
N GLU A 233 -23.92 -12.77 -3.07
CA GLU A 233 -25.36 -12.69 -3.43
C GLU A 233 -25.71 -11.41 -4.20
N ASN A 234 -24.96 -10.32 -3.99
CA ASN A 234 -25.14 -9.06 -4.72
C ASN A 234 -24.45 -9.01 -6.09
N GLY A 235 -23.70 -10.05 -6.46
CA GLY A 235 -23.03 -10.17 -7.77
C GLY A 235 -21.65 -9.53 -7.86
N VAL A 236 -21.01 -9.20 -6.73
CA VAL A 236 -19.63 -8.71 -6.70
C VAL A 236 -18.69 -9.90 -6.55
N ALA A 237 -17.59 -9.94 -7.31
CA ALA A 237 -16.64 -11.06 -7.24
C ALA A 237 -15.71 -10.94 -6.02
N ALA A 238 -15.46 -12.04 -5.35
CA ALA A 238 -14.43 -12.14 -4.32
C ALA A 238 -13.32 -13.09 -4.78
N PHE A 239 -12.09 -12.62 -4.67
CA PHE A 239 -10.88 -13.44 -4.85
C PHE A 239 -10.22 -13.68 -3.49
N ALA A 240 -9.71 -14.88 -3.28
CA ALA A 240 -8.98 -15.22 -2.07
C ALA A 240 -7.49 -15.35 -2.32
N ARG A 241 -6.70 -14.95 -1.33
CA ARG A 241 -5.25 -15.21 -1.26
C ARG A 241 -4.94 -16.71 -1.31
N ASP A 242 -3.92 -17.08 -2.07
CA ASP A 242 -3.33 -18.42 -2.06
C ASP A 242 -2.30 -18.57 -0.93
N LEU A 243 -2.48 -19.58 -0.07
CA LEU A 243 -1.63 -19.80 1.10
C LEU A 243 -0.21 -20.25 0.73
N GLU A 244 -0.04 -21.08 -0.31
CA GLU A 244 1.28 -21.61 -0.69
C GLU A 244 2.20 -20.52 -1.23
N SER A 245 1.66 -19.57 -1.98
CA SER A 245 2.42 -18.41 -2.47
C SER A 245 2.70 -17.38 -1.38
N SER A 246 1.83 -17.24 -0.40
CA SER A 246 2.09 -16.38 0.76
C SER A 246 3.24 -16.91 1.60
N GLU A 247 3.22 -18.19 1.97
CA GLU A 247 4.25 -18.78 2.85
C GLU A 247 5.67 -18.66 2.27
N GLN A 248 5.84 -18.90 0.97
CA GLN A 248 7.14 -18.85 0.30
C GLN A 248 7.78 -17.46 0.27
N VAL A 249 7.00 -16.39 0.42
CA VAL A 249 7.50 -15.02 0.38
C VAL A 249 7.47 -14.39 1.78
N TRP A 250 6.37 -14.55 2.53
CA TRP A 250 6.16 -13.91 3.83
C TRP A 250 6.82 -14.61 5.02
N SER A 251 7.22 -15.88 4.88
CA SER A 251 7.79 -16.59 6.03
C SER A 251 9.16 -16.02 6.40
N SER A 252 9.30 -15.51 7.63
CA SER A 252 10.59 -15.08 8.16
C SER A 252 11.56 -16.25 8.38
N GLU A 253 11.06 -17.49 8.44
CA GLU A 253 11.88 -18.70 8.61
C GLU A 253 12.28 -19.30 7.26
N VAL A 254 11.32 -19.56 6.37
CA VAL A 254 11.51 -20.31 5.11
C VAL A 254 11.35 -19.46 3.85
N GLY A 255 10.95 -18.20 3.96
CA GLY A 255 10.70 -17.33 2.82
C GLY A 255 11.98 -16.78 2.20
N TYR A 256 11.90 -16.43 0.91
CA TYR A 256 13.03 -15.88 0.16
C TYR A 256 13.67 -14.64 0.80
N PRO A 257 12.94 -13.63 1.31
CA PRO A 257 13.52 -12.38 1.81
C PRO A 257 14.57 -12.54 2.91
N GLY A 258 14.60 -13.68 3.60
CA GLY A 258 15.55 -13.96 4.66
C GLY A 258 16.87 -14.58 4.20
N ASP A 259 17.14 -14.68 2.90
CA ASP A 259 18.38 -15.26 2.38
C ASP A 259 19.63 -14.51 2.85
N GLY A 260 20.70 -15.23 3.16
CA GLY A 260 21.95 -14.66 3.66
C GLY A 260 22.64 -13.69 2.69
N ALA A 261 22.35 -13.77 1.38
CA ALA A 261 22.93 -12.87 0.37
C ALA A 261 22.21 -11.51 0.27
N TYR A 262 20.99 -11.39 0.78
CA TYR A 262 20.19 -10.16 0.65
C TYR A 262 20.61 -9.05 1.60
N ARG A 263 20.32 -7.80 1.22
CA ARG A 263 20.63 -6.60 2.00
C ARG A 263 19.97 -6.67 3.39
N GLU A 264 20.76 -6.47 4.44
CA GLU A 264 20.30 -6.44 5.83
C GLU A 264 19.54 -5.14 6.10
N PHE A 265 18.25 -5.27 6.45
CA PHE A 265 17.38 -4.12 6.66
C PHE A 265 17.75 -3.34 7.93
N HIS A 266 18.19 -4.01 9.00
CA HIS A 266 18.37 -3.38 10.31
C HIS A 266 19.77 -2.77 10.55
N LYS A 267 20.67 -2.83 9.54
CA LYS A 267 22.01 -2.25 9.61
C LYS A 267 22.16 -1.08 8.66
N ASP A 268 22.12 0.10 9.24
CA ASP A 268 22.10 1.36 8.52
C ASP A 268 23.25 2.28 8.96
N ALA A 269 23.82 3.01 8.00
CA ALA A 269 24.90 3.95 8.20
C ALA A 269 24.58 5.00 9.28
N GLY A 270 23.32 5.40 9.43
CA GLY A 270 22.89 6.36 10.45
C GLY A 270 23.08 5.87 11.89
N TYR A 271 23.18 4.55 12.10
CA TYR A 271 23.54 3.95 13.38
C TYR A 271 25.00 3.51 13.48
N GLU A 272 25.61 3.06 12.38
CA GLU A 272 26.94 2.42 12.39
C GLU A 272 28.11 3.40 12.26
N LEU A 273 27.95 4.51 11.53
CA LEU A 273 29.06 5.45 11.29
C LEU A 273 29.24 6.47 12.43
N ASP A 274 30.41 7.11 12.45
CA ASP A 274 30.75 8.16 13.40
C ASP A 274 29.68 9.27 13.43
N TYR A 275 29.35 9.75 14.62
CA TYR A 275 28.25 10.69 14.80
C TYR A 275 28.50 12.03 14.11
N GLU A 276 29.71 12.60 14.23
CA GLU A 276 30.00 13.90 13.61
C GLU A 276 30.01 13.82 12.09
N TYR A 277 30.32 12.65 11.53
CA TYR A 277 30.26 12.39 10.10
C TYR A 277 28.82 12.33 9.57
N ILE A 278 27.92 11.63 10.27
CA ILE A 278 26.52 11.45 9.82
C ILE A 278 25.56 12.55 10.27
N LYS A 279 25.92 13.35 11.28
CA LYS A 279 25.08 14.42 11.86
C LYS A 279 24.51 15.39 10.81
N PRO A 280 25.24 15.86 9.78
CA PRO A 280 24.67 16.72 8.74
C PRO A 280 23.55 16.06 7.93
N PHE A 281 23.49 14.72 7.96
CA PHE A 281 22.55 13.90 7.19
C PHE A 281 21.37 13.40 8.03
N LEU A 282 21.39 13.59 9.35
CA LEU A 282 20.24 13.36 10.23
C LEU A 282 19.22 14.50 10.13
N HIS A 283 18.04 14.30 10.72
CA HIS A 283 17.09 15.39 10.96
C HIS A 283 17.69 16.43 11.91
N SER A 284 17.09 17.62 11.90
CA SER A 284 17.50 18.76 12.75
C SER A 284 17.59 18.47 14.26
N ASP A 285 16.91 17.43 14.77
CA ASP A 285 16.99 17.00 16.17
C ASP A 285 18.30 16.26 16.54
N GLY A 286 19.10 15.86 15.55
CA GLY A 286 20.35 15.13 15.72
C GLY A 286 20.20 13.68 16.23
N VAL A 287 19.00 13.12 16.30
CA VAL A 287 18.78 11.75 16.80
C VAL A 287 19.10 10.73 15.69
N ARG A 288 19.96 9.75 16.02
CA ARG A 288 20.32 8.65 15.11
C ARG A 288 19.07 7.87 14.67
N ARG A 289 18.98 7.66 13.37
CA ARG A 289 17.90 6.95 12.68
C ARG A 289 18.44 6.30 11.41
N ASN A 290 17.62 5.49 10.76
CA ASN A 290 17.95 5.00 9.42
C ASN A 290 18.00 6.19 8.45
N ILE A 291 19.03 6.21 7.59
CA ILE A 291 19.13 7.16 6.47
C ILE A 291 18.99 6.45 5.11
N GLY A 292 18.72 5.14 5.12
CA GLY A 292 18.48 4.30 3.95
C GLY A 292 19.73 3.58 3.43
N ILE A 293 20.92 4.01 3.86
CA ILE A 293 22.20 3.57 3.28
C ILE A 293 22.74 2.41 4.10
N LYS A 294 22.81 1.24 3.45
CA LYS A 294 23.09 -0.04 4.10
C LYS A 294 24.24 -0.75 3.39
N TYR A 295 25.11 -1.37 4.19
CA TYR A 295 26.37 -1.98 3.70
C TYR A 295 26.45 -3.49 3.91
N HIS A 296 25.50 -4.06 4.61
CA HIS A 296 25.59 -5.41 5.12
C HIS A 296 24.58 -6.34 4.46
N ALA A 297 24.96 -7.60 4.30
CA ALA A 297 24.03 -8.68 3.95
C ALA A 297 23.53 -9.40 5.20
N ILE A 298 22.35 -10.02 5.11
CA ILE A 298 21.72 -10.78 6.21
C ILE A 298 22.68 -11.83 6.76
N THR A 299 23.48 -12.49 5.91
CA THR A 299 24.53 -13.47 6.24
C THR A 299 24.03 -14.72 6.96
N ASP A 300 23.62 -14.58 8.22
CA ASP A 300 22.98 -15.57 9.06
C ASP A 300 21.90 -14.86 9.88
N LYS A 301 20.68 -15.41 9.88
CA LYS A 301 19.54 -14.88 10.63
C LYS A 301 19.79 -14.88 12.14
N LYS A 302 20.63 -15.80 12.65
CA LYS A 302 20.89 -15.98 14.09
C LYS A 302 22.27 -15.48 14.53
N GLY A 303 23.10 -15.06 13.58
CA GLY A 303 24.45 -14.57 13.84
C GLY A 303 24.47 -13.08 14.20
N THR A 304 25.42 -12.68 15.05
CA THR A 304 25.72 -11.27 15.32
C THR A 304 26.61 -10.65 14.24
N PHE A 305 27.37 -11.47 13.52
CA PHE A 305 28.22 -11.05 12.42
C PHE A 305 27.42 -10.92 11.13
N LYS A 306 27.64 -9.82 10.41
CA LYS A 306 27.06 -9.54 9.09
C LYS A 306 28.21 -9.23 8.12
N LYS A 307 28.24 -9.93 6.99
CA LYS A 307 29.19 -9.69 5.89
C LYS A 307 28.85 -8.42 5.15
N ALA A 308 29.83 -7.90 4.41
CA ALA A 308 29.59 -6.87 3.42
C ALA A 308 28.59 -7.38 2.36
N TYR A 309 27.66 -6.53 1.97
CA TYR A 309 26.67 -6.81 0.93
C TYR A 309 27.33 -6.93 -0.44
N ASN A 310 26.86 -7.87 -1.27
CA ASN A 310 27.32 -8.00 -2.66
C ASN A 310 26.10 -7.87 -3.59
N PRO A 311 25.94 -6.72 -4.28
CA PRO A 311 24.80 -6.48 -5.17
C PRO A 311 24.66 -7.51 -6.30
N GLU A 312 25.77 -8.01 -6.85
CA GLU A 312 25.73 -8.98 -7.94
C GLU A 312 25.29 -10.36 -7.45
N GLU A 313 25.83 -10.80 -6.30
CA GLU A 313 25.42 -12.05 -5.66
C GLU A 313 23.93 -12.03 -5.30
N ALA A 314 23.48 -10.97 -4.63
CA ALA A 314 22.09 -10.79 -4.23
C ALA A 314 21.14 -10.78 -5.44
N ARG A 315 21.52 -10.10 -6.53
CA ARG A 315 20.80 -10.12 -7.80
C ARG A 315 20.66 -11.54 -8.36
N ASN A 316 21.75 -12.31 -8.40
CA ASN A 316 21.72 -13.68 -8.91
C ASN A 316 20.87 -14.60 -8.03
N THR A 317 20.90 -14.40 -6.71
CA THR A 317 20.03 -15.11 -5.75
C THR A 317 18.55 -14.78 -5.99
N ALA A 318 18.18 -13.50 -6.17
CA ALA A 318 16.82 -13.08 -6.51
C ALA A 318 16.31 -13.70 -7.82
N ILE A 319 17.18 -13.81 -8.83
CA ILE A 319 16.84 -14.50 -10.08
C ILE A 319 16.56 -15.97 -9.82
N SER A 320 17.45 -16.67 -9.10
CA SER A 320 17.26 -18.09 -8.76
C SER A 320 15.95 -18.32 -8.00
N HIS A 321 15.64 -17.47 -7.03
CA HIS A 321 14.39 -17.52 -6.27
C HIS A 321 13.16 -17.28 -7.16
N ALA A 322 13.22 -16.37 -8.11
CA ALA A 322 12.12 -16.13 -9.06
C ALA A 322 11.83 -17.39 -9.91
N TYR A 323 12.87 -18.05 -10.44
CA TYR A 323 12.71 -19.32 -11.16
C TYR A 323 12.16 -20.43 -10.26
N ASN A 324 12.61 -20.50 -9.00
CA ASN A 324 12.07 -21.46 -8.03
C ASN A 324 10.57 -21.21 -7.76
N PHE A 325 10.17 -19.95 -7.57
CA PHE A 325 8.76 -19.59 -7.38
C PHE A 325 7.92 -20.01 -8.60
N VAL A 326 8.36 -19.69 -9.83
CA VAL A 326 7.66 -20.08 -11.06
C VAL A 326 7.60 -21.60 -11.22
N TYR A 327 8.66 -22.33 -10.86
CA TYR A 327 8.65 -23.79 -10.87
C TYR A 327 7.58 -24.35 -9.92
N ASN A 328 7.53 -23.87 -8.67
CA ASN A 328 6.54 -24.31 -7.68
C ASN A 328 5.11 -23.99 -8.11
N ARG A 329 4.86 -22.77 -8.61
CA ARG A 329 3.56 -22.36 -9.14
C ARG A 329 3.16 -23.18 -10.38
N SER A 330 4.12 -23.56 -11.23
CA SER A 330 3.85 -24.44 -12.37
C SER A 330 3.34 -25.81 -11.91
N LYS A 331 3.95 -26.40 -10.86
CA LYS A 331 3.50 -27.67 -10.27
C LYS A 331 2.13 -27.55 -9.62
N GLN A 332 1.89 -26.46 -8.89
CA GLN A 332 0.59 -26.18 -8.27
C GLN A 332 -0.50 -26.08 -9.35
N ILE A 333 -0.25 -25.33 -10.43
CA ILE A 333 -1.18 -25.18 -11.56
C ILE A 333 -1.39 -26.50 -12.30
N ASP A 334 -0.36 -27.32 -12.50
CA ASP A 334 -0.50 -28.64 -13.09
C ASP A 334 -1.47 -29.50 -12.28
N TYR A 335 -1.31 -29.53 -10.96
CA TYR A 335 -2.21 -30.26 -10.07
C TYR A 335 -3.63 -29.71 -10.12
N LEU A 336 -3.81 -28.40 -9.94
CA LEU A 336 -5.12 -27.75 -9.93
C LEU A 336 -5.86 -27.89 -11.25
N SER A 337 -5.17 -27.70 -12.38
CA SER A 337 -5.76 -27.87 -13.71
C SER A 337 -6.25 -29.30 -13.97
N SER A 338 -5.65 -30.31 -13.33
CA SER A 338 -6.16 -31.70 -13.39
C SER A 338 -7.48 -31.90 -12.61
N LYS A 339 -7.78 -31.02 -11.66
CA LYS A 339 -8.99 -31.07 -10.82
C LYS A 339 -10.08 -30.11 -11.26
N MET A 340 -9.74 -29.07 -12.03
CA MET A 340 -10.66 -28.02 -12.45
C MET A 340 -11.12 -28.24 -13.90
N LYS A 341 -12.33 -28.77 -14.07
CA LYS A 341 -12.85 -29.20 -15.38
C LYS A 341 -13.29 -28.05 -16.29
N TYR A 342 -13.91 -27.02 -15.72
CA TYR A 342 -14.64 -25.99 -16.49
C TYR A 342 -13.88 -24.68 -16.66
N ARG A 343 -12.72 -24.54 -16.02
CA ARG A 343 -11.88 -23.33 -16.08
C ARG A 343 -10.46 -23.64 -15.64
N LYS A 344 -9.53 -22.80 -16.09
CA LYS A 344 -8.16 -22.82 -15.61
C LYS A 344 -8.07 -22.18 -14.21
N PRO A 345 -7.27 -22.74 -13.29
CA PRO A 345 -7.02 -22.12 -11.99
C PRO A 345 -6.42 -20.72 -12.13
N ILE A 346 -6.72 -19.88 -11.16
CA ILE A 346 -6.01 -18.63 -10.88
C ILE A 346 -5.41 -18.74 -9.48
N ILE A 347 -4.10 -18.49 -9.38
CA ILE A 347 -3.40 -18.32 -8.11
C ILE A 347 -3.30 -16.82 -7.87
N LEU A 348 -3.95 -16.33 -6.81
CA LEU A 348 -3.90 -14.92 -6.44
C LEU A 348 -2.92 -14.73 -5.28
N SER A 349 -1.89 -13.93 -5.53
CA SER A 349 -0.76 -13.71 -4.62
C SER A 349 -0.68 -12.22 -4.26
N PRO A 350 -1.42 -11.78 -3.22
CA PRO A 350 -1.39 -10.43 -2.71
C PRO A 350 -0.27 -10.22 -1.69
N TYR A 351 0.39 -9.08 -1.76
CA TYR A 351 1.49 -8.67 -0.88
C TYR A 351 1.45 -7.17 -0.66
N ASP A 352 1.98 -6.67 0.45
CA ASP A 352 2.30 -5.24 0.57
C ASP A 352 3.33 -4.85 -0.50
N ALA A 353 3.14 -3.69 -1.12
CA ALA A 353 4.04 -3.25 -2.19
C ALA A 353 5.44 -2.99 -1.65
N GLU A 354 5.53 -2.39 -0.46
CA GLU A 354 6.75 -2.02 0.24
C GLU A 354 7.57 -3.25 0.66
N LEU A 355 7.00 -4.47 0.61
CA LEU A 355 7.79 -5.68 0.70
C LEU A 355 8.85 -5.72 -0.41
N TYR A 356 8.49 -5.34 -1.64
CA TYR A 356 9.35 -5.43 -2.80
C TYR A 356 10.17 -4.17 -2.99
N GLY A 357 11.28 -4.09 -2.26
CA GLY A 357 12.34 -3.11 -2.43
C GLY A 357 12.68 -2.37 -1.13
N HIS A 358 11.70 -2.08 -0.30
CA HIS A 358 11.97 -1.46 1.01
C HIS A 358 12.38 -2.54 2.05
N TRP A 359 11.46 -3.44 2.42
CA TRP A 359 11.76 -4.51 3.39
C TRP A 359 12.67 -5.59 2.79
N TRP A 360 12.39 -6.00 1.56
CA TRP A 360 13.24 -6.92 0.79
C TRP A 360 13.79 -6.20 -0.43
N TYR A 361 15.04 -5.76 -0.33
CA TYR A 361 15.67 -4.86 -1.30
C TYR A 361 15.70 -5.38 -2.74
N GLU A 362 15.93 -6.67 -2.90
CA GLU A 362 16.01 -7.34 -4.20
C GLU A 362 14.62 -7.75 -4.74
N GLY A 363 13.55 -7.43 -4.01
CA GLY A 363 12.17 -7.77 -4.36
C GLY A 363 11.74 -7.34 -5.78
N PRO A 364 12.03 -6.12 -6.26
CA PRO A 364 11.71 -5.72 -7.63
C PRO A 364 12.42 -6.58 -8.69
N ILE A 365 13.67 -6.99 -8.42
CA ILE A 365 14.44 -7.88 -9.30
C ILE A 365 13.75 -9.25 -9.34
N PHE A 366 13.38 -9.79 -8.18
CA PHE A 366 12.64 -11.04 -8.09
C PHE A 366 11.32 -10.99 -8.88
N LEU A 367 10.53 -9.92 -8.71
CA LEU A 367 9.27 -9.75 -9.45
C LEU A 367 9.50 -9.68 -10.97
N GLU A 368 10.50 -8.90 -11.42
CA GLU A 368 10.85 -8.80 -12.84
C GLU A 368 11.13 -10.19 -13.42
N TYR A 369 11.94 -10.97 -12.71
CA TYR A 369 12.35 -12.29 -13.15
C TYR A 369 11.27 -13.35 -13.01
N ILE A 370 10.23 -13.17 -12.18
CA ILE A 370 9.03 -14.01 -12.24
C ILE A 370 8.41 -13.90 -13.63
N PHE A 371 8.17 -12.68 -14.13
CA PHE A 371 7.54 -12.49 -15.44
C PHE A 371 8.39 -13.01 -16.60
N ARG A 372 9.73 -12.89 -16.48
CA ARG A 372 10.68 -13.46 -17.44
C ARG A 372 10.67 -15.00 -17.42
N ALA A 373 10.78 -15.61 -16.24
CA ALA A 373 10.76 -17.05 -16.08
C ALA A 373 9.42 -17.68 -16.51
N MET A 374 8.31 -16.95 -16.35
CA MET A 374 6.99 -17.40 -16.77
C MET A 374 6.87 -17.65 -18.28
N GLN A 375 7.73 -17.07 -19.13
CA GLN A 375 7.71 -17.30 -20.57
C GLN A 375 7.95 -18.78 -20.94
N GLU A 376 8.64 -19.52 -20.08
CA GLU A 376 8.95 -20.94 -20.25
C GLU A 376 8.03 -21.86 -19.42
N SER A 377 7.03 -21.28 -18.74
CA SER A 377 6.17 -21.97 -17.79
C SER A 377 4.87 -22.51 -18.43
N ASN A 378 4.07 -23.24 -17.65
CA ASN A 378 2.75 -23.71 -18.07
C ASN A 378 1.62 -22.69 -17.78
N PHE A 379 1.92 -21.46 -17.35
CA PHE A 379 0.93 -20.45 -17.00
C PHE A 379 1.33 -19.05 -17.45
N THR A 380 0.42 -18.09 -17.33
CA THR A 380 0.69 -16.68 -17.63
C THR A 380 0.13 -15.77 -16.55
N SER A 381 0.55 -14.51 -16.55
CA SER A 381 0.05 -13.53 -15.60
C SER A 381 -1.27 -12.95 -16.09
N ILE A 382 -2.18 -12.66 -15.17
CA ILE A 382 -3.48 -12.05 -15.47
C ILE A 382 -3.89 -11.09 -14.35
N THR A 383 -4.69 -10.08 -14.69
CA THR A 383 -5.35 -9.25 -13.68
C THR A 383 -6.74 -9.82 -13.33
N PRO A 384 -7.29 -9.57 -12.13
CA PRO A 384 -8.59 -10.10 -11.75
C PRO A 384 -9.73 -9.69 -12.70
N SER A 385 -9.77 -8.45 -13.18
CA SER A 385 -10.80 -8.01 -14.14
C SER A 385 -10.74 -8.79 -15.45
N LYS A 386 -9.54 -8.97 -16.02
CA LYS A 386 -9.33 -9.78 -17.23
C LYS A 386 -9.73 -11.24 -17.02
N TYR A 387 -9.50 -11.80 -15.84
CA TYR A 387 -9.96 -13.15 -15.53
C TYR A 387 -11.50 -13.24 -15.51
N LEU A 388 -12.18 -12.26 -14.93
CA LEU A 388 -13.65 -12.19 -14.93
C LEU A 388 -14.24 -11.99 -16.34
N ASP A 389 -13.52 -11.30 -17.23
CA ASP A 389 -13.94 -11.13 -18.62
C ASP A 389 -13.88 -12.45 -19.41
N ILE A 390 -12.89 -13.31 -19.11
CA ILE A 390 -12.77 -14.67 -19.67
C ILE A 390 -13.84 -15.59 -19.08
N TYR A 391 -14.02 -15.56 -17.76
CA TYR A 391 -14.92 -16.49 -17.05
C TYR A 391 -16.05 -15.76 -16.32
N LYS A 392 -17.13 -15.50 -17.05
CA LYS A 392 -18.28 -14.70 -16.58
C LYS A 392 -19.18 -15.40 -15.55
N LEU A 393 -19.20 -16.74 -15.54
CA LEU A 393 -20.02 -17.52 -14.63
C LEU A 393 -19.21 -17.92 -13.40
N ASN A 394 -19.59 -17.47 -12.20
CA ASN A 394 -18.94 -17.83 -10.94
C ASN A 394 -19.97 -18.37 -9.95
N GLN A 395 -19.53 -19.23 -9.05
CA GLN A 395 -20.40 -19.77 -8.01
C GLN A 395 -20.84 -18.64 -7.08
N VAL A 396 -22.13 -18.57 -6.78
CA VAL A 396 -22.66 -17.63 -5.79
C VAL A 396 -22.51 -18.26 -4.39
N VAL A 397 -21.93 -17.51 -3.45
CA VAL A 397 -21.74 -17.94 -2.07
C VAL A 397 -22.01 -16.79 -1.09
N ASP A 398 -22.33 -17.16 0.13
CA ASP A 398 -22.29 -16.29 1.31
C ASP A 398 -20.90 -16.37 1.94
N LEU A 399 -20.14 -15.27 1.85
CA LEU A 399 -18.76 -15.22 2.33
C LEU A 399 -18.71 -15.20 3.85
N SER A 400 -17.73 -15.91 4.41
CA SER A 400 -17.45 -15.84 5.83
C SER A 400 -16.79 -14.50 6.21
N MET A 401 -17.02 -14.09 7.45
CA MET A 401 -16.28 -12.97 8.04
C MET A 401 -14.78 -13.27 8.03
N SER A 402 -13.97 -12.33 7.56
CA SER A 402 -12.52 -12.53 7.43
C SER A 402 -11.75 -11.21 7.39
N SER A 403 -10.48 -11.26 7.73
CA SER A 403 -9.45 -10.27 7.39
C SER A 403 -8.15 -11.02 7.11
N TRP A 404 -7.22 -10.39 6.41
CA TRP A 404 -5.88 -10.97 6.18
C TRP A 404 -4.91 -10.75 7.36
N GLY A 405 -5.36 -10.12 8.44
CA GLY A 405 -4.60 -9.84 9.66
C GLY A 405 -4.38 -11.05 10.58
N ALA A 406 -3.93 -10.78 11.81
CA ALA A 406 -3.67 -11.82 12.80
C ALA A 406 -4.92 -12.69 13.06
N ASN A 407 -4.72 -14.01 13.17
CA ASN A 407 -5.77 -15.02 13.33
C ASN A 407 -6.84 -15.06 12.20
N GLY A 408 -6.70 -14.27 11.14
CA GLY A 408 -7.67 -14.17 10.06
C GLY A 408 -8.89 -13.29 10.38
N TYR A 409 -8.91 -12.57 11.50
CA TYR A 409 -10.06 -11.74 11.89
C TYR A 409 -9.61 -10.33 12.28
N TYR A 410 -10.33 -9.68 13.19
CA TYR A 410 -10.17 -8.26 13.47
C TYR A 410 -9.29 -7.97 14.69
N ASP A 411 -8.62 -8.98 15.24
CA ASP A 411 -7.84 -8.92 16.49
C ASP A 411 -6.79 -7.80 16.51
N VAL A 412 -6.22 -7.45 15.35
CA VAL A 412 -5.23 -6.36 15.24
C VAL A 412 -5.85 -4.98 15.45
N TRP A 413 -7.13 -4.82 15.09
CA TRP A 413 -7.81 -3.54 15.11
C TRP A 413 -8.85 -3.43 16.23
N VAL A 414 -9.16 -4.52 16.91
CA VAL A 414 -10.07 -4.53 18.06
C VAL A 414 -9.47 -5.41 19.15
N ASP A 415 -8.64 -4.80 19.99
CA ASP A 415 -8.12 -5.40 21.21
C ASP A 415 -8.05 -4.36 22.34
N GLY A 416 -7.62 -4.78 23.53
CA GLY A 416 -7.52 -3.89 24.69
C GLY A 416 -6.55 -2.71 24.53
N SER A 417 -5.69 -2.69 23.51
CA SER A 417 -4.81 -1.57 23.19
C SER A 417 -5.48 -0.43 22.43
N ASN A 418 -6.58 -0.70 21.71
CA ASN A 418 -7.16 0.25 20.76
C ASN A 418 -8.71 0.31 20.79
N ASP A 419 -9.41 -0.60 21.47
CA ASP A 419 -10.87 -0.66 21.48
C ASP A 419 -11.57 0.65 21.90
N TYR A 420 -10.92 1.42 22.77
CA TYR A 420 -11.43 2.68 23.31
C TYR A 420 -11.64 3.77 22.24
N ILE A 421 -10.93 3.70 21.10
CA ILE A 421 -11.02 4.72 20.05
C ILE A 421 -12.40 4.72 19.38
N TYR A 422 -13.04 3.56 19.29
CA TYR A 422 -14.26 3.39 18.51
C TYR A 422 -15.44 4.20 19.05
N ARG A 423 -15.55 4.40 20.36
CA ARG A 423 -16.60 5.27 20.92
C ARG A 423 -16.49 6.71 20.41
N HIS A 424 -15.26 7.19 20.17
CA HIS A 424 -15.00 8.53 19.65
C HIS A 424 -15.28 8.57 18.15
N LEU A 425 -14.80 7.58 17.39
CA LEU A 425 -15.01 7.49 15.94
C LEU A 425 -16.49 7.30 15.57
N HIS A 426 -17.23 6.49 16.33
CA HIS A 426 -18.67 6.29 16.15
C HIS A 426 -19.46 7.56 16.46
N LYS A 427 -19.09 8.29 17.52
CA LYS A 427 -19.72 9.57 17.83
C LYS A 427 -19.43 10.62 16.75
N ALA A 428 -18.19 10.69 16.27
CA ALA A 428 -17.78 11.57 15.19
C ALA A 428 -18.53 11.23 13.88
N ALA A 429 -18.67 9.95 13.55
CA ALA A 429 -19.48 9.50 12.41
C ALA A 429 -20.95 9.93 12.52
N SER A 430 -21.56 9.74 13.69
CA SER A 430 -22.93 10.22 13.96
C SER A 430 -23.05 11.73 13.72
N LYS A 431 -22.06 12.53 14.15
CA LYS A 431 -22.07 13.99 13.97
C LYS A 431 -21.81 14.41 12.53
N MET A 432 -20.94 13.74 11.81
CA MET A 432 -20.73 14.01 10.39
C MET A 432 -21.99 13.71 9.56
N ILE A 433 -22.69 12.61 9.86
CA ILE A 433 -23.96 12.27 9.20
C ILE A 433 -25.05 13.32 9.50
N GLU A 434 -25.02 13.93 10.69
CA GLU A 434 -25.90 15.04 11.02
C GLU A 434 -25.55 16.30 10.19
N LEU A 435 -24.27 16.65 10.11
CA LEU A 435 -23.77 17.76 9.28
C LEU A 435 -24.08 17.57 7.80
N ALA A 436 -24.00 16.34 7.29
CA ALA A 436 -24.29 16.01 5.89
C ALA A 436 -25.68 16.43 5.42
N LYS A 437 -26.64 16.59 6.34
CA LYS A 437 -28.02 16.99 6.04
C LYS A 437 -28.21 18.51 5.94
N ILE A 438 -27.23 19.28 6.39
CA ILE A 438 -27.26 20.75 6.30
C ILE A 438 -27.06 21.15 4.85
N GLU A 439 -27.80 22.15 4.39
CA GLU A 439 -27.49 22.87 3.15
C GLU A 439 -26.78 24.17 3.56
N PRO A 440 -25.53 24.40 3.09
CA PRO A 440 -24.73 25.54 3.54
C PRO A 440 -25.37 26.86 3.11
N ALA A 441 -25.41 27.83 4.02
CA ALA A 441 -25.92 29.16 3.73
C ALA A 441 -24.93 30.02 2.92
N ASN A 442 -23.64 29.70 2.99
CA ASN A 442 -22.56 30.43 2.32
C ASN A 442 -21.33 29.52 2.09
N GLU A 443 -20.31 30.05 1.41
CA GLU A 443 -19.09 29.33 1.06
C GLU A 443 -18.28 28.89 2.29
N LEU A 444 -18.26 29.70 3.36
CA LEU A 444 -17.53 29.37 4.58
C LEU A 444 -18.10 28.12 5.25
N GLU A 445 -19.43 28.02 5.33
CA GLU A 445 -20.10 26.83 5.85
C GLU A 445 -19.89 25.61 4.96
N TYR A 446 -19.92 25.78 3.63
CA TYR A 446 -19.62 24.69 2.69
C TYR A 446 -18.21 24.13 2.88
N ARG A 447 -17.21 25.02 2.99
CA ARG A 447 -15.83 24.67 3.28
C ARG A 447 -15.67 23.95 4.61
N ALA A 448 -16.29 24.46 5.67
CA ALA A 448 -16.26 23.84 6.99
C ALA A 448 -16.85 22.43 6.98
N LEU A 449 -18.00 22.22 6.32
CA LEU A 449 -18.62 20.90 6.16
C LEU A 449 -17.71 19.92 5.40
N ASN A 450 -17.04 20.39 4.35
CA ASN A 450 -16.06 19.60 3.60
C ASN A 450 -14.84 19.26 4.47
N GLN A 451 -14.36 20.19 5.28
CA GLN A 451 -13.26 19.91 6.18
C GLN A 451 -13.63 18.90 7.26
N ALA A 452 -14.82 19.01 7.86
CA ALA A 452 -15.32 18.01 8.82
C ALA A 452 -15.37 16.59 8.21
N ALA A 453 -15.74 16.48 6.92
CA ALA A 453 -15.72 15.20 6.21
C ALA A 453 -14.29 14.63 6.10
N ARG A 454 -13.28 15.46 5.78
CA ARG A 454 -11.86 15.07 5.74
C ARG A 454 -11.35 14.62 7.11
N GLU A 455 -11.67 15.38 8.16
CA GLU A 455 -11.29 15.03 9.53
C GLU A 455 -11.82 13.65 9.92
N LEU A 456 -13.08 13.34 9.59
CA LEU A 456 -13.62 12.00 9.86
C LEU A 456 -12.91 10.92 9.05
N PHE A 457 -12.67 11.15 7.76
CA PHE A 457 -11.93 10.19 6.93
C PHE A 457 -10.55 9.91 7.52
N LEU A 458 -9.78 10.94 7.89
CA LEU A 458 -8.44 10.80 8.46
C LEU A 458 -8.45 10.13 9.85
N ALA A 459 -9.47 10.36 10.67
CA ALA A 459 -9.63 9.69 11.95
C ALA A 459 -9.92 8.19 11.81
N GLN A 460 -10.54 7.77 10.70
CA GLN A 460 -11.09 6.42 10.50
C GLN A 460 -10.15 5.39 9.86
N THR A 461 -8.89 5.76 9.56
CA THR A 461 -7.94 4.81 8.96
C THR A 461 -7.61 3.65 9.90
N SER A 462 -7.43 2.44 9.36
CA SER A 462 -7.00 1.27 10.13
C SER A 462 -5.55 1.36 10.61
N CYS A 463 -4.75 2.28 10.05
CA CYS A 463 -3.34 2.44 10.42
C CYS A 463 -3.15 2.82 11.89
N TRP A 464 -4.04 3.63 12.46
CA TRP A 464 -3.93 4.07 13.86
C TRP A 464 -4.05 2.90 14.84
N PRO A 465 -5.14 2.10 14.82
CA PRO A 465 -5.22 0.91 15.67
C PRO A 465 -4.10 -0.11 15.39
N PHE A 466 -3.63 -0.24 14.15
CA PHE A 466 -2.48 -1.10 13.82
C PHE A 466 -1.18 -0.64 14.50
N ILE A 467 -0.88 0.66 14.48
CA ILE A 467 0.28 1.25 15.17
C ILE A 467 0.17 1.05 16.68
N MET A 468 -1.03 1.18 17.25
CA MET A 468 -1.30 0.93 18.67
C MET A 468 -1.03 -0.53 19.04
N PHE A 469 -1.54 -1.48 18.24
CA PHE A 469 -1.34 -2.92 18.44
C PHE A 469 0.14 -3.33 18.36
N THR A 470 0.87 -2.80 17.37
CA THR A 470 2.30 -3.11 17.14
C THR A 470 3.25 -2.36 18.06
N LYS A 471 2.77 -1.38 18.84
CA LYS A 471 3.54 -0.60 19.82
C LYS A 471 4.74 0.15 19.24
N THR A 472 4.60 0.66 18.02
CA THR A 472 5.66 1.42 17.34
C THR A 472 5.61 2.90 17.70
N MET A 473 4.68 3.65 17.09
CA MET A 473 4.51 5.10 17.28
C MET A 473 3.17 5.43 17.95
N VAL A 474 2.88 4.77 19.08
CA VAL A 474 1.56 4.83 19.75
C VAL A 474 1.12 6.28 20.02
N GLY A 475 2.01 7.11 20.59
CA GLY A 475 1.69 8.51 20.89
C GLY A 475 1.33 9.34 19.66
N TYR A 476 1.91 9.04 18.49
CA TYR A 476 1.55 9.69 17.23
C TYR A 476 0.14 9.28 16.78
N ALA A 477 -0.18 7.98 16.81
CA ALA A 477 -1.50 7.47 16.45
C ALA A 477 -2.61 8.01 17.37
N GLU A 478 -2.38 8.03 18.69
CA GLU A 478 -3.32 8.60 19.66
C GLU A 478 -3.55 10.09 19.41
N LYS A 479 -2.47 10.85 19.17
CA LYS A 479 -2.56 12.27 18.84
C LYS A 479 -3.35 12.50 17.56
N LYS A 480 -3.14 11.71 16.51
CA LYS A 480 -3.87 11.85 15.24
C LYS A 480 -5.37 11.62 15.41
N ILE A 481 -5.78 10.56 16.09
CA ILE A 481 -7.20 10.31 16.38
C ILE A 481 -7.79 11.46 17.20
N SER A 482 -7.10 11.88 18.25
CA SER A 482 -7.53 12.98 19.12
C SER A 482 -7.70 14.29 18.34
N ASP A 483 -6.70 14.68 17.54
CA ASP A 483 -6.70 15.91 16.77
C ASP A 483 -7.83 15.94 15.74
N HIS A 484 -7.97 14.88 14.94
CA HIS A 484 -9.00 14.82 13.89
C HIS A 484 -10.41 14.78 14.48
N THR A 485 -10.62 14.01 15.55
CA THR A 485 -11.92 14.01 16.23
C THR A 485 -12.24 15.36 16.85
N TYR A 486 -11.27 16.00 17.52
CA TYR A 486 -11.43 17.35 18.07
C TYR A 486 -11.80 18.38 17.00
N ARG A 487 -11.08 18.40 15.86
CA ARG A 487 -11.35 19.34 14.75
C ARG A 487 -12.77 19.18 14.22
N LEU A 488 -13.22 17.93 14.02
CA LEU A 488 -14.60 17.66 13.60
C LEU A 488 -15.63 18.18 14.61
N PHE A 489 -15.43 17.92 15.91
CA PHE A 489 -16.36 18.39 16.94
C PHE A 489 -16.36 19.91 17.05
N LYS A 490 -15.20 20.57 16.94
CA LYS A 490 -15.14 22.04 16.92
C LYS A 490 -15.92 22.60 15.73
N ILE A 491 -15.70 22.08 14.51
CA ILE A 491 -16.46 22.49 13.32
C ILE A 491 -17.96 22.27 13.52
N TYR A 492 -18.35 21.12 14.09
CA TYR A 492 -19.73 20.82 14.39
C TYR A 492 -20.36 21.88 15.31
N GLU A 493 -19.71 22.22 16.43
CA GLU A 493 -20.21 23.23 17.36
C GLU A 493 -20.23 24.63 16.73
N ASP A 494 -19.20 25.00 15.97
CA ASP A 494 -19.11 26.29 15.29
C ASP A 494 -20.23 26.48 14.26
N ILE A 495 -20.56 25.44 13.49
CA ILE A 495 -21.69 25.45 12.55
C ILE A 495 -23.02 25.60 13.31
N LYS A 496 -23.20 24.88 14.41
CA LYS A 496 -24.46 24.94 15.19
C LYS A 496 -24.69 26.31 15.85
N HIS A 497 -23.63 27.04 16.17
CA HIS A 497 -23.71 28.35 16.80
C HIS A 497 -23.54 29.52 15.81
N GLY A 498 -23.25 29.24 14.54
CA GLY A 498 -22.96 30.28 13.53
C GLY A 498 -21.68 31.06 13.82
N SER A 499 -20.68 30.39 14.39
CA SER A 499 -19.44 30.99 14.92
C SER A 499 -18.18 30.40 14.29
N ILE A 500 -18.22 30.04 13.00
CA ILE A 500 -17.08 29.48 12.28
C ILE A 500 -15.91 30.47 12.30
N ASP A 501 -14.80 30.02 12.86
CA ASP A 501 -13.51 30.72 12.82
C ASP A 501 -12.84 30.43 11.47
N GLU A 502 -12.87 31.42 10.56
CA GLU A 502 -12.31 31.31 9.23
C GLU A 502 -10.78 31.20 9.23
N GLU A 503 -10.09 31.85 10.16
CA GLU A 503 -8.62 31.79 10.25
C GLU A 503 -8.18 30.39 10.67
N TRP A 504 -8.82 29.83 11.70
CA TRP A 504 -8.57 28.46 12.13
C TRP A 504 -8.97 27.43 11.07
N LEU A 505 -10.08 27.65 10.34
CA LEU A 505 -10.48 26.78 9.24
C LEU A 505 -9.43 26.79 8.12
N ASN A 506 -8.90 27.96 7.75
CA ASN A 506 -7.83 28.06 6.75
C ASN A 506 -6.58 27.28 7.16
N GLU A 507 -6.21 27.29 8.45
CA GLU A 507 -5.06 26.54 8.97
C GLU A 507 -5.22 25.03 8.74
N ILE A 508 -6.37 24.46 9.15
CA ILE A 508 -6.64 23.03 8.98
C ILE A 508 -6.91 22.67 7.50
N GLU A 509 -7.53 23.59 6.75
CA GLU A 509 -7.49 23.80 5.29
C GLU A 509 -6.14 23.38 4.68
N GLY A 510 -5.11 24.08 5.16
CA GLY A 510 -3.75 23.95 4.69
C GLY A 510 -3.03 22.70 5.18
N ARG A 511 -3.38 22.16 6.37
CA ARG A 511 -2.75 20.97 6.96
C ARG A 511 -3.32 19.67 6.37
N ASP A 512 -4.64 19.50 6.44
CA ASP A 512 -5.36 18.27 6.14
C ASP A 512 -6.08 18.37 4.78
N ASN A 513 -5.30 18.65 3.74
CA ASN A 513 -5.79 18.96 2.38
C ASN A 513 -6.07 17.74 1.49
N ILE A 514 -6.25 16.54 2.08
CA ILE A 514 -6.60 15.32 1.35
C ILE A 514 -7.97 15.46 0.67
N PHE A 515 -8.18 14.88 -0.51
CA PHE A 515 -9.45 14.99 -1.24
C PHE A 515 -9.89 16.45 -1.43
N LYS A 516 -9.08 17.20 -2.19
CA LYS A 516 -9.34 18.62 -2.49
C LYS A 516 -10.77 18.88 -2.98
N ASN A 517 -11.34 17.93 -3.72
CA ASN A 517 -12.67 18.00 -4.30
C ASN A 517 -13.74 17.21 -3.52
N VAL A 518 -13.53 16.94 -2.22
CA VAL A 518 -14.54 16.27 -1.39
C VAL A 518 -15.82 17.11 -1.35
N ASP A 519 -16.97 16.43 -1.43
CA ASP A 519 -18.27 16.99 -1.11
C ASP A 519 -18.79 16.25 0.12
N TYR A 520 -18.98 16.95 1.23
CA TYR A 520 -19.48 16.42 2.50
C TYR A 520 -20.79 15.61 2.37
N ARG A 521 -21.56 15.84 1.29
CA ARG A 521 -22.79 15.12 0.99
C ARG A 521 -22.59 13.63 0.68
N VAL A 522 -21.35 13.15 0.51
CA VAL A 522 -21.06 11.70 0.44
C VAL A 522 -21.51 10.93 1.69
N TYR A 523 -21.75 11.62 2.81
CA TYR A 523 -22.29 11.05 4.04
C TYR A 523 -23.84 11.05 4.13
N ARG A 524 -24.58 11.34 3.05
CA ARG A 524 -26.06 11.36 3.03
C ARG A 524 -26.74 9.99 2.93
#